data_AF-A0A7W0DBG9-F1
#
_entry.id   AF-A0A7W0DBG9-F1
#
_cell.length_a   1.000
_cell.length_b   1.000
_cell.length_c   1.000
_cell.angle_alpha   90.00
_cell.angle_beta   90.00
_cell.angle_gamma   90.00
#
_symmetry.space_group_name_H-M   'P 1'
#
loop_
_entity.id
_entity.type
_entity.pdbx_description
1 polymer ?
#
loop_
_entity_poly.entity_id
_entity_poly.type
_entity_poly.pdbx_seq_one_letter_code
_entity_poly.pdbx_strand_id
1 'polypeptide(L)'
;MRRLTQGIYMKICGLFLIISACSRSLPAAAHEHGDSATEIQMGPSTLTVNTSIASLIFVLLVVVVLILHLRTKKTVLTKMTGMMAAMAIAMVSSLAVGTIAGIVLEKLFLSTVIGVTFGMSVGYLSGGFLHLLASLDGMLAGLMGGMMGAMLGVMVISDYPTLSIVFMDVVLAVSMLLLYKLLDAEENLPVDTSVSQLEA
;
A
#
# COMPACT_ATOMS: atom_id res chain seq x y z
N MET A 1 8.21 -4.11 -24.69
CA MET A 1 7.98 -3.21 -23.53
C MET A 1 7.63 -3.96 -22.23
N ARG A 2 6.80 -5.02 -22.23
CA ARG A 2 6.40 -5.78 -21.02
C ARG A 2 7.56 -6.32 -20.15
N ARG A 3 8.64 -6.84 -20.75
CA ARG A 3 9.80 -7.38 -20.01
C ARG A 3 10.66 -6.31 -19.31
N LEU A 4 10.65 -5.06 -19.79
CA LEU A 4 11.46 -3.99 -19.22
C LEU A 4 10.83 -3.47 -17.92
N THR A 5 9.52 -3.24 -17.93
CA THR A 5 8.75 -2.80 -16.77
C THR A 5 8.72 -3.88 -15.68
N GLN A 6 8.63 -5.16 -16.08
CA GLN A 6 8.70 -6.31 -15.17
C GLN A 6 10.09 -6.41 -14.50
N GLY A 7 11.17 -6.20 -15.26
CA GLY A 7 12.53 -6.16 -14.73
C GLY A 7 12.78 -4.96 -13.81
N ILE A 8 12.19 -3.80 -14.12
CA ILE A 8 12.26 -2.59 -13.29
C ILE A 8 11.49 -2.79 -11.98
N TYR A 9 10.29 -3.38 -12.01
CA TYR A 9 9.50 -3.66 -10.81
C TYR A 9 10.16 -4.69 -9.89
N MET A 10 10.69 -5.77 -10.44
CA MET A 10 11.39 -6.79 -9.66
C MET A 10 12.72 -6.26 -9.10
N LYS A 11 13.40 -5.36 -9.83
CA LYS A 11 14.58 -4.64 -9.34
C LYS A 11 14.23 -3.61 -8.28
N ILE A 12 13.14 -2.85 -8.40
CA ILE A 12 12.73 -1.86 -7.40
C ILE A 12 12.25 -2.55 -6.12
N CYS A 13 11.40 -3.56 -6.25
CA CYS A 13 10.92 -4.36 -5.13
C CYS A 13 12.08 -5.14 -4.47
N GLY A 14 12.99 -5.70 -5.27
CA GLY A 14 14.20 -6.38 -4.79
C GLY A 14 15.22 -5.43 -4.14
N LEU A 15 15.49 -4.26 -4.75
CA LEU A 15 16.40 -3.26 -4.19
C LEU A 15 15.84 -2.68 -2.90
N PHE A 16 14.52 -2.46 -2.80
CA PHE A 16 13.88 -1.96 -1.59
C PHE A 16 13.84 -3.03 -0.48
N LEU A 17 13.55 -4.30 -0.81
CA LEU A 17 13.73 -5.42 0.12
C LEU A 17 15.19 -5.54 0.61
N ILE A 18 16.16 -5.30 -0.28
CA ILE A 18 17.59 -5.29 0.07
C ILE A 18 17.94 -4.07 0.92
N ILE A 19 17.44 -2.87 0.62
CA ILE A 19 17.67 -1.64 1.41
C ILE A 19 17.03 -1.75 2.79
N SER A 20 15.81 -2.28 2.87
CA SER A 20 15.07 -2.55 4.11
C SER A 20 15.67 -3.72 4.91
N ALA A 21 16.33 -4.66 4.25
CA ALA A 21 17.17 -5.68 4.90
C ALA A 21 18.55 -5.13 5.31
N CYS A 22 19.11 -4.17 4.57
CA CYS A 22 20.37 -3.51 4.91
C CYS A 22 20.20 -2.57 6.11
N SER A 23 19.04 -1.93 6.27
CA SER A 23 18.71 -1.18 7.50
C SER A 23 18.54 -2.09 8.73
N ARG A 24 18.41 -3.42 8.57
CA ARG A 24 18.53 -4.39 9.69
C ARG A 24 19.98 -4.59 10.17
N SER A 25 21.00 -4.10 9.45
CA SER A 25 22.41 -4.39 9.77
C SER A 25 23.11 -3.38 10.70
N LEU A 26 22.39 -2.41 11.29
CA LEU A 26 22.93 -1.48 12.27
C LEU A 26 22.07 -1.49 13.55
N PRO A 27 22.66 -1.64 14.75
CA PRO A 27 22.98 -2.92 15.36
C PRO A 27 22.01 -3.33 16.48
N ALA A 28 21.93 -4.64 16.68
CA ALA A 28 21.69 -5.23 17.98
C ALA A 28 22.81 -4.81 18.95
N ALA A 29 22.56 -3.79 19.78
CA ALA A 29 23.33 -3.51 21.00
C ALA A 29 22.59 -2.45 21.84
N ALA A 30 21.64 -2.89 22.67
CA ALA A 30 21.32 -2.34 24.00
C ALA A 30 20.04 -2.98 24.51
N HIS A 31 20.16 -4.23 24.96
CA HIS A 31 19.26 -4.77 25.96
C HIS A 31 19.92 -4.48 27.31
N GLU A 32 19.46 -3.45 28.02
CA GLU A 32 19.68 -3.35 29.46
C GLU A 32 18.32 -3.25 30.16
N HIS A 33 18.18 -4.16 31.11
CA HIS A 33 17.05 -4.39 31.98
C HIS A 33 17.12 -3.36 33.14
N GLY A 34 16.02 -2.69 33.50
CA GLY A 34 16.02 -1.80 34.64
C GLY A 34 14.69 -1.07 34.86
N ASP A 35 13.97 -1.53 35.88
CA ASP A 35 12.97 -0.89 36.72
C ASP A 35 12.38 0.51 36.38
N SER A 36 11.04 0.53 36.48
CA SER A 36 10.22 1.48 37.24
C SER A 36 10.37 3.01 37.05
N ALA A 37 9.23 3.60 36.70
CA ALA A 37 8.77 4.95 37.04
C ALA A 37 9.46 6.16 36.39
N THR A 38 8.64 6.87 35.60
CA THR A 38 8.68 8.33 35.40
C THR A 38 10.00 8.94 34.95
N GLU A 39 10.26 8.97 33.64
CA GLU A 39 10.92 10.12 32.99
C GLU A 39 10.42 10.29 31.54
N ILE A 40 10.23 11.55 31.16
CA ILE A 40 9.93 12.02 29.81
C ILE A 40 11.15 11.70 28.92
N GLN A 41 11.05 10.69 28.05
CA GLN A 41 12.03 10.37 27.00
C GLN A 41 11.37 9.31 26.09
N MET A 42 11.21 9.43 24.78
CA MET A 42 11.89 10.16 23.73
C MET A 42 10.88 10.23 22.58
N GLY A 43 10.78 11.35 21.86
CA GLY A 43 10.08 11.36 20.57
C GLY A 43 10.59 10.23 19.66
N PRO A 44 9.82 9.83 18.62
CA PRO A 44 10.14 8.66 17.81
C PRO A 44 11.61 8.72 17.41
N SER A 45 12.35 7.67 17.74
CA SER A 45 13.78 7.59 17.42
C SER A 45 13.97 7.97 15.96
N THR A 46 14.99 8.76 15.66
CA THR A 46 15.21 9.36 14.33
C THR A 46 15.24 8.30 13.22
N LEU A 47 15.59 7.06 13.59
CA LEU A 47 15.52 5.87 12.76
C LEU A 47 14.09 5.51 12.34
N THR A 48 13.14 5.43 13.27
CA THR A 48 11.73 5.10 13.00
C THR A 48 11.06 6.14 12.11
N VAL A 49 11.37 7.42 12.30
CA VAL A 49 10.86 8.51 11.47
C VAL A 49 11.43 8.41 10.06
N ASN A 50 12.74 8.18 9.92
CA ASN A 50 13.39 8.09 8.62
C ASN A 50 12.93 6.86 7.81
N THR A 51 12.71 5.72 8.45
CA THR A 51 12.12 4.53 7.80
C THR A 51 10.68 4.77 7.38
N SER A 52 9.87 5.44 8.22
CA SER A 52 8.47 5.75 7.90
C SER A 52 8.35 6.69 6.69
N ILE A 53 9.21 7.70 6.59
CA ILE A 53 9.26 8.62 5.45
C ILE A 53 9.65 7.86 4.17
N ALA A 54 10.65 6.97 4.25
CA ALA A 54 11.07 6.16 3.12
C ALA A 54 9.93 5.25 2.62
N SER A 55 9.22 4.57 3.52
CA SER A 55 8.06 3.73 3.17
C SER A 55 6.92 4.57 2.59
N LEU A 56 6.61 5.76 3.11
CA LEU A 56 5.58 6.65 2.53
C LEU A 56 5.92 7.08 1.10
N ILE A 57 7.17 7.48 0.85
CA ILE A 57 7.63 7.85 -0.50
C ILE A 57 7.51 6.65 -1.45
N PHE A 58 7.86 5.46 -0.97
CA PHE A 58 7.74 4.22 -1.74
C PHE A 58 6.28 3.90 -2.07
N VAL A 59 5.37 3.95 -1.09
CA VAL A 59 3.93 3.73 -1.30
C VAL A 59 3.39 4.72 -2.34
N LEU A 60 3.74 6.00 -2.22
CA LEU A 60 3.33 7.02 -3.19
C LEU A 60 3.84 6.70 -4.60
N LEU A 61 5.13 6.36 -4.73
CA LEU A 61 5.73 6.01 -6.01
C LEU A 61 5.06 4.78 -6.62
N VAL A 62 4.83 3.75 -5.82
CA VAL A 62 4.16 2.51 -6.24
C VAL A 62 2.73 2.80 -6.71
N VAL A 63 1.96 3.62 -5.98
CA VAL A 63 0.61 4.04 -6.37
C VAL A 63 0.62 4.76 -7.71
N VAL A 64 1.51 5.74 -7.89
CA VAL A 64 1.62 6.49 -9.15
C VAL A 64 1.97 5.57 -10.32
N VAL A 65 2.95 4.69 -10.15
CA VAL A 65 3.35 3.75 -11.21
C VAL A 65 2.20 2.79 -11.54
N LEU A 66 1.45 2.32 -10.55
CA LEU A 66 0.32 1.42 -10.78
C LEU A 66 -0.83 2.11 -11.51
N ILE A 67 -1.15 3.35 -11.13
CA ILE A 67 -2.13 4.18 -11.84
C ILE A 67 -1.70 4.36 -13.30
N LEU A 68 -0.43 4.67 -13.58
CA LEU A 68 0.09 4.79 -14.94
C LEU A 68 0.03 3.47 -15.71
N HIS A 69 0.27 2.34 -15.05
CA HIS A 69 0.18 1.01 -15.65
C HIS A 69 -1.26 0.68 -16.07
N LEU A 70 -2.23 0.91 -15.17
CA LEU A 70 -3.66 0.79 -15.47
C LEU A 70 -4.07 1.70 -16.63
N ARG A 71 -3.54 2.93 -16.65
CA ARG A 71 -3.84 3.92 -17.71
C ARG A 71 -3.33 3.47 -19.08
N THR A 72 -2.19 2.79 -19.13
CA THR A 72 -1.59 2.29 -20.39
C THR A 72 -2.31 1.05 -20.91
N LYS A 73 -2.94 0.26 -20.04
CA LYS A 73 -3.62 -1.02 -20.33
C LYS A 73 -5.14 -0.91 -20.51
N LYS A 74 -5.67 0.30 -20.35
CA LYS A 74 -7.10 0.60 -20.29
C LYS A 74 -7.92 0.11 -21.50
N THR A 75 -7.29 -0.08 -22.65
CA THR A 75 -7.93 -0.53 -23.90
C THR A 75 -8.16 -2.05 -23.98
N VAL A 76 -7.58 -2.84 -23.08
CA VAL A 76 -7.63 -4.32 -23.14
C VAL A 76 -8.34 -4.93 -21.91
N LEU A 77 -8.70 -4.11 -20.91
CA LEU A 77 -9.25 -4.61 -19.65
C LEU A 77 -10.78 -4.70 -19.65
N THR A 78 -11.31 -5.81 -19.13
CA THR A 78 -12.74 -5.99 -18.89
C THR A 78 -13.24 -5.06 -17.78
N LYS A 79 -14.55 -4.76 -17.78
CA LYS A 79 -15.20 -3.88 -16.79
C LYS A 79 -15.03 -4.38 -15.36
N MET A 80 -15.06 -5.70 -15.15
CA MET A 80 -14.93 -6.35 -13.84
C MET A 80 -13.50 -6.31 -13.31
N THR A 81 -12.50 -6.61 -14.14
CA THR A 81 -11.07 -6.54 -13.74
C THR A 81 -10.67 -5.12 -13.37
N GLY A 82 -11.20 -4.12 -14.10
CA GLY A 82 -10.98 -2.71 -13.79
C GLY A 82 -11.49 -2.30 -12.40
N MET A 83 -12.68 -2.76 -12.02
CA MET A 83 -13.28 -2.51 -10.70
C MET A 83 -12.43 -3.12 -9.57
N MET A 84 -12.09 -4.40 -9.70
CA MET A 84 -11.24 -5.12 -8.74
C MET A 84 -9.86 -4.46 -8.60
N ALA A 85 -9.28 -3.99 -9.71
CA ALA A 85 -7.99 -3.31 -9.68
C ALA A 85 -8.08 -1.98 -8.93
N ALA A 86 -9.08 -1.14 -9.19
CA ALA A 86 -9.26 0.12 -8.48
C ALA A 86 -9.44 -0.09 -6.96
N MET A 87 -10.23 -1.10 -6.59
CA MET A 87 -10.47 -1.48 -5.19
C MET A 87 -9.18 -1.89 -4.48
N ALA A 88 -8.42 -2.82 -5.08
CA ALA A 88 -7.18 -3.33 -4.50
C ALA A 88 -6.13 -2.23 -4.32
N ILE A 89 -5.98 -1.34 -5.30
CA ILE A 89 -5.04 -0.21 -5.24
C ILE A 89 -5.38 0.72 -4.09
N ALA A 90 -6.65 1.12 -4.00
CA ALA A 90 -7.11 2.03 -2.98
C ALA A 90 -6.95 1.43 -1.58
N MET A 91 -7.34 0.17 -1.39
CA MET A 91 -7.27 -0.51 -0.11
C MET A 91 -5.82 -0.71 0.35
N VAL A 92 -4.95 -1.26 -0.49
CA VAL A 92 -3.57 -1.58 -0.11
C VAL A 92 -2.78 -0.30 0.20
N SER A 93 -2.96 0.75 -0.60
CA SER A 93 -2.28 2.03 -0.39
C SER A 93 -2.78 2.77 0.84
N SER A 94 -4.09 2.81 1.08
CA SER A 94 -4.67 3.48 2.24
C SER A 94 -4.37 2.74 3.55
N LEU A 95 -4.29 1.41 3.51
CA LEU A 95 -3.92 0.59 4.66
C LEU A 95 -2.47 0.89 5.07
N ALA A 96 -1.53 0.90 4.12
CA ALA A 96 -0.13 1.23 4.41
C ALA A 96 0.03 2.65 4.97
N VAL A 97 -0.57 3.66 4.32
CA VAL A 97 -0.51 5.05 4.79
C VAL A 97 -1.20 5.21 6.15
N GLY A 98 -2.34 4.56 6.35
CA GLY A 98 -3.05 4.57 7.62
C GLY A 98 -2.23 3.97 8.76
N THR A 99 -1.55 2.84 8.53
CA THR A 99 -0.69 2.21 9.54
C THR A 99 0.51 3.07 9.88
N ILE A 100 1.17 3.67 8.88
CA ILE A 100 2.29 4.59 9.12
C ILE A 100 1.83 5.83 9.88
N ALA A 101 0.69 6.42 9.51
CA ALA A 101 0.11 7.54 10.22
C ALA A 101 -0.24 7.18 11.67
N GLY A 102 -0.70 5.95 11.93
CA GLY A 102 -1.06 5.49 13.27
C GLY A 102 0.16 5.36 14.18
N ILE A 103 1.27 4.90 13.61
CA ILE A 103 2.55 4.79 14.30
C ILE A 103 3.17 6.18 14.56
N VAL A 104 3.05 7.13 13.64
CA VAL A 104 3.70 8.45 13.78
C VAL A 104 2.91 9.40 14.68
N LEU A 105 1.57 9.38 14.60
CA LEU A 105 0.75 10.38 15.28
C LEU A 105 0.23 9.91 16.65
N GLU A 106 0.27 8.60 16.96
CA GLU A 106 -0.23 7.93 18.17
C GLU A 106 -1.74 8.16 18.47
N LYS A 107 -2.38 9.10 17.78
CA LYS A 107 -3.78 9.50 17.93
C LYS A 107 -4.62 8.85 16.84
N LEU A 108 -5.49 7.93 17.25
CA LEU A 108 -6.43 7.22 16.38
C LEU A 108 -7.22 8.15 15.46
N PHE A 109 -7.74 9.27 15.98
CA PHE A 109 -8.57 10.19 15.20
C PHE A 109 -7.79 10.84 14.05
N LEU A 110 -6.63 11.45 14.33
CA LEU A 110 -5.83 12.11 13.30
C LEU A 110 -5.27 11.10 12.29
N SER A 111 -4.82 9.94 12.74
CA SER A 111 -4.35 8.88 11.84
C SER A 111 -5.44 8.42 10.89
N THR A 112 -6.67 8.26 11.39
CA THR A 112 -7.80 7.82 10.58
C THR A 112 -8.18 8.87 9.55
N VAL A 113 -8.23 10.15 9.92
CA VAL A 113 -8.56 11.25 8.99
C VAL A 113 -7.54 11.31 7.85
N ILE A 114 -6.24 11.19 8.16
CA ILE A 114 -5.18 11.19 7.14
C ILE A 114 -5.28 9.95 6.25
N GLY A 115 -5.42 8.76 6.84
CA GLY A 115 -5.53 7.50 6.09
C GLY A 115 -6.74 7.46 5.16
N VAL A 116 -7.92 7.89 5.64
CA VAL A 116 -9.16 7.93 4.86
C VAL A 116 -9.08 8.98 3.75
N THR A 117 -8.57 10.19 4.05
CA THR A 117 -8.48 11.27 3.05
C THR A 117 -7.51 10.88 1.93
N PHE A 118 -6.37 10.28 2.29
CA PHE A 118 -5.43 9.74 1.32
C PHE A 118 -6.03 8.60 0.50
N GLY A 119 -6.65 7.61 1.17
CA GLY A 119 -7.28 6.48 0.50
C GLY A 119 -8.42 6.87 -0.44
N MET A 120 -9.23 7.84 -0.05
CA MET A 120 -10.31 8.37 -0.89
C MET A 120 -9.76 9.11 -2.12
N SER A 121 -8.70 9.90 -1.95
CA SER A 121 -8.02 10.59 -3.05
C SER A 121 -7.42 9.60 -4.06
N VAL A 122 -6.73 8.56 -3.56
CA VAL A 122 -6.14 7.51 -4.41
C VAL A 122 -7.21 6.66 -5.08
N GLY A 123 -8.28 6.28 -4.37
CA GLY A 123 -9.40 5.53 -4.92
C GLY A 123 -10.14 6.30 -6.01
N TYR A 124 -10.36 7.60 -5.81
CA TYR A 124 -10.95 8.47 -6.82
C TYR A 124 -10.06 8.60 -8.06
N LEU A 125 -8.75 8.84 -7.90
CA LEU A 125 -7.81 8.93 -9.02
C LEU A 125 -7.72 7.60 -9.78
N SER A 126 -7.60 6.47 -9.08
CA SER A 126 -7.44 5.15 -9.68
C SER A 126 -8.69 4.71 -10.44
N GLY A 127 -9.88 4.84 -9.82
CA GLY A 127 -11.14 4.41 -10.43
C GLY A 127 -11.71 5.42 -11.42
N GLY A 128 -11.43 6.72 -11.26
CA GLY A 128 -11.86 7.79 -12.17
C GLY A 128 -11.32 7.64 -13.58
N PHE A 129 -10.19 6.92 -13.74
CA PHE A 129 -9.77 6.54 -15.08
C PHE A 129 -10.75 5.55 -15.70
N LEU A 130 -11.21 4.51 -15.02
CA LEU A 130 -11.99 3.43 -15.64
C LEU A 130 -13.45 3.82 -15.92
N HIS A 131 -14.25 4.02 -14.87
CA HIS A 131 -15.65 4.42 -14.92
C HIS A 131 -16.12 4.90 -13.55
N LEU A 132 -17.27 5.58 -13.50
CA LEU A 132 -17.78 6.23 -12.28
C LEU A 132 -18.03 5.25 -11.12
N LEU A 133 -18.61 4.07 -11.40
CA LEU A 133 -18.80 3.01 -10.41
C LEU A 133 -17.48 2.51 -9.80
N ALA A 134 -16.44 2.25 -10.61
CA ALA A 134 -15.12 1.84 -10.12
C ALA A 134 -14.45 2.91 -9.25
N SER A 135 -14.70 4.20 -9.51
CA SER A 135 -14.24 5.27 -8.62
C SER A 135 -14.93 5.22 -7.26
N LEU A 136 -16.22 4.90 -7.24
CA LEU A 136 -17.01 4.80 -6.01
C LEU A 136 -16.54 3.60 -5.17
N ASP A 137 -16.36 2.45 -5.81
CA ASP A 137 -15.87 1.23 -5.16
C ASP A 137 -14.44 1.41 -4.63
N GLY A 138 -13.57 2.06 -5.41
CA GLY A 138 -12.22 2.44 -4.98
C GLY A 138 -12.24 3.41 -3.79
N MET A 139 -13.10 4.42 -3.79
CA MET A 139 -13.22 5.35 -2.65
C MET A 139 -13.69 4.64 -1.38
N LEU A 140 -14.71 3.78 -1.48
CA LEU A 140 -15.22 3.01 -0.34
C LEU A 140 -14.17 2.05 0.21
N ALA A 141 -13.46 1.34 -0.67
CA ALA A 141 -12.36 0.46 -0.28
C ALA A 141 -11.19 1.23 0.35
N GLY A 142 -10.84 2.40 -0.19
CA GLY A 142 -9.84 3.29 0.36
C GLY A 142 -10.21 3.78 1.75
N LEU A 143 -11.47 4.16 1.97
CA LEU A 143 -12.01 4.56 3.27
C LEU A 143 -11.94 3.41 4.29
N MET A 144 -12.36 2.20 3.91
CA MET A 144 -12.27 1.04 4.79
C MET A 144 -10.81 0.67 5.12
N GLY A 145 -9.93 0.67 4.12
CA GLY A 145 -8.51 0.39 4.32
C GLY A 145 -7.81 1.43 5.21
N GLY A 146 -8.17 2.71 5.08
CA GLY A 146 -7.60 3.79 5.88
C GLY A 146 -7.98 3.70 7.36
N MET A 147 -9.25 3.38 7.65
CA MET A 147 -9.70 3.16 9.04
C MET A 147 -9.03 1.93 9.66
N MET A 148 -9.03 0.81 8.94
CA MET A 148 -8.42 -0.43 9.43
C MET A 148 -6.90 -0.29 9.60
N GLY A 149 -6.23 0.40 8.67
CA GLY A 149 -4.80 0.68 8.72
C GLY A 149 -4.42 1.54 9.92
N ALA A 150 -5.18 2.62 10.18
CA ALA A 150 -4.96 3.50 11.34
C ALA A 150 -5.13 2.76 12.68
N MET A 151 -6.16 1.92 12.78
CA MET A 151 -6.37 1.09 13.97
C MET A 151 -5.21 0.11 14.19
N LEU A 152 -4.74 -0.54 13.12
CA LEU A 152 -3.55 -1.40 13.17
C LEU A 152 -2.29 -0.63 13.59
N GLY A 153 -2.10 0.59 13.08
CA GLY A 153 -0.92 1.41 13.40
C GLY A 153 -0.83 1.75 14.88
N VAL A 154 -1.95 2.18 15.49
CA VAL A 154 -1.97 2.51 16.92
C VAL A 154 -1.92 1.27 17.80
N MET A 155 -2.45 0.13 17.38
CA MET A 155 -2.35 -1.10 18.17
C MET A 155 -0.93 -1.67 18.19
N VAL A 156 -0.15 -1.49 17.12
CA VAL A 156 1.19 -2.10 17.01
C VAL A 156 2.31 -1.16 17.49
N ILE A 157 1.99 0.10 17.82
CA ILE A 157 2.95 1.04 18.43
C ILE A 157 3.59 0.48 19.71
N SER A 158 2.83 -0.28 20.50
CA SER A 158 3.21 -0.73 21.84
C SER A 158 4.13 -1.95 21.86
N ASP A 159 4.20 -2.71 20.75
CA ASP A 159 5.00 -3.93 20.67
C ASP A 159 6.29 -3.70 19.87
N TYR A 160 6.18 -3.56 18.54
CA TYR A 160 7.33 -3.48 17.63
C TYR A 160 7.00 -2.60 16.40
N PRO A 161 7.08 -1.26 16.51
CA PRO A 161 6.67 -0.34 15.44
C PRO A 161 7.50 -0.50 14.15
N THR A 162 8.80 -0.79 14.27
CA THR A 162 9.66 -0.98 13.08
C THR A 162 9.36 -2.28 12.34
N LEU A 163 9.07 -3.36 13.07
CA LEU A 163 8.78 -4.67 12.49
C LEU A 163 7.43 -4.66 11.77
N SER A 164 6.45 -3.94 12.30
CA SER A 164 5.12 -3.82 11.71
C SER A 164 5.11 -3.02 10.41
N ILE A 165 5.90 -1.94 10.32
CA ILE A 165 6.10 -1.20 9.07
C ILE A 165 6.68 -2.13 8.00
N VAL A 166 7.72 -2.89 8.33
CA VAL A 166 8.34 -3.83 7.38
C VAL A 166 7.35 -4.92 6.97
N PHE A 167 6.55 -5.44 7.90
CA PHE A 167 5.52 -6.41 7.59
C PHE A 167 4.47 -5.83 6.62
N MET A 168 4.02 -4.60 6.84
CA MET A 168 3.10 -3.92 5.93
C MET A 168 3.69 -3.68 4.55
N ASP A 169 4.97 -3.31 4.47
CA ASP A 169 5.67 -3.17 3.18
C ASP A 169 5.75 -4.51 2.43
N VAL A 170 5.96 -5.62 3.13
CA VAL A 170 5.94 -6.96 2.53
C VAL A 170 4.54 -7.33 2.05
N VAL A 171 3.50 -7.07 2.85
CA VAL A 171 2.10 -7.31 2.46
C VAL A 171 1.76 -6.50 1.20
N LEU A 172 2.14 -5.23 1.16
CA LEU A 172 1.95 -4.35 0.02
C LEU A 172 2.68 -4.88 -1.23
N ALA A 173 3.92 -5.33 -1.09
CA ALA A 173 4.69 -5.93 -2.18
C ALA A 173 4.03 -7.21 -2.73
N VAL A 174 3.54 -8.09 -1.86
CA VAL A 174 2.86 -9.34 -2.24
C VAL A 174 1.53 -9.04 -2.92
N SER A 175 0.72 -8.13 -2.37
CA SER A 175 -0.56 -7.75 -2.99
C SER A 175 -0.36 -7.13 -4.36
N MET A 176 0.68 -6.32 -4.55
CA MET A 176 1.03 -5.77 -5.86
C MET A 176 1.46 -6.84 -6.85
N LEU A 177 2.23 -7.83 -6.40
CA LEU A 177 2.64 -8.96 -7.24
C LEU A 177 1.42 -9.78 -7.69
N LEU A 178 0.48 -10.04 -6.77
CA LEU A 178 -0.78 -10.70 -7.07
C LEU A 178 -1.61 -9.90 -8.08
N LEU A 179 -1.74 -8.59 -7.87
CA LEU A 179 -2.49 -7.72 -8.77
C LEU A 179 -1.91 -7.75 -10.19
N TYR A 180 -0.58 -7.70 -10.30
CA TYR A 180 0.11 -7.81 -11.59
C TYR A 180 -0.14 -9.16 -12.26
N LYS A 181 -0.07 -10.26 -11.50
CA LYS A 181 -0.35 -11.61 -12.01
C LYS A 181 -1.79 -11.75 -12.49
N LEU A 182 -2.75 -11.16 -11.78
CA LEU A 182 -4.15 -11.14 -12.16
C LEU A 182 -4.36 -10.36 -13.46
N LEU A 183 -3.73 -9.19 -13.58
CA LEU A 183 -3.83 -8.34 -14.77
C LEU A 183 -3.21 -8.99 -16.01
N ASP A 184 -2.08 -9.71 -15.83
CA ASP A 184 -1.43 -10.46 -16.91
C ASP A 184 -2.20 -11.74 -17.28
N ALA A 185 -2.86 -12.39 -16.31
CA ALA A 185 -3.72 -13.54 -16.59
C ALA A 185 -4.91 -13.15 -17.47
N GLU A 186 -5.61 -12.06 -17.14
CA GLU A 186 -6.74 -11.54 -17.94
C GLU A 186 -6.33 -11.14 -19.36
N GLU A 187 -5.13 -10.58 -19.54
CA GLU A 187 -4.61 -10.24 -20.86
C GLU A 187 -4.27 -11.47 -21.72
N ASN A 188 -4.05 -12.64 -21.11
CA ASN A 188 -3.69 -13.88 -21.79
C ASN A 188 -4.86 -14.87 -21.92
N LEU A 189 -6.04 -14.57 -21.38
CA LEU A 189 -7.23 -15.38 -21.61
C LEU A 189 -7.73 -15.16 -23.04
N PRO A 190 -8.05 -16.23 -23.81
CA PRO A 190 -8.77 -16.07 -25.06
C PRO A 190 -10.12 -15.43 -24.73
N VAL A 191 -10.39 -14.27 -25.33
CA VAL A 191 -11.68 -13.57 -25.21
C VAL A 191 -12.76 -14.51 -25.74
N ASP A 192 -13.39 -15.26 -24.86
CA ASP A 192 -14.55 -16.07 -25.21
C ASP A 192 -15.71 -15.09 -25.40
N THR A 193 -15.96 -14.75 -26.66
CA THR A 193 -16.98 -13.80 -27.13
C THR A 193 -18.43 -14.23 -26.82
N SER A 194 -18.64 -15.30 -26.05
CA SER A 194 -19.96 -15.82 -25.70
C SER A 194 -20.65 -15.09 -24.54
N VAL A 195 -19.91 -14.38 -23.68
CA VAL A 195 -20.50 -13.72 -22.48
C VAL A 195 -20.88 -12.26 -22.73
N SER A 196 -20.29 -11.59 -23.73
CA SER A 196 -20.57 -10.19 -24.06
C SER A 196 -21.96 -9.92 -24.65
N GLN A 197 -22.79 -10.94 -24.84
CA GLN A 197 -24.17 -10.82 -25.34
C GLN A 197 -25.24 -10.92 -24.23
N LEU A 198 -24.85 -11.15 -22.96
CA LEU A 198 -25.81 -11.29 -21.85
C LEU A 198 -25.81 -10.10 -20.87
N GLU A 199 -24.83 -9.19 -20.96
CA GLU A 199 -24.72 -8.02 -20.05
C GLU A 199 -24.91 -6.65 -20.75
N ALA A 200 -25.47 -6.64 -21.97
CA ALA A 200 -25.82 -5.41 -22.69
C ALA A 200 -27.27 -4.96 -22.43
#